data_AF-W8C571-F1
#
_entry.id   AF-W8C571-F1
#
_cell.length_a   1.000
_cell.length_b   1.000
_cell.length_c   1.000
_cell.angle_alpha   90.00
_cell.angle_beta   90.00
_cell.angle_gamma   90.00
#
_symmetry.space_group_name_H-M   'P 1'
#
loop_
_entity.id
_entity.type
_entity.pdbx_description
1 polymer ?
#
loop_
_entity_poly.entity_id
_entity_poly.type
_entity_poly.pdbx_seq_one_letter_code
_entity_poly.pdbx_strand_id
1 'polypeptide(L)'
;MSSSSERYLKKVMRGVEVKHLTLHEAKRTQRHIYGALLSELYFEACTVCAKYFEYLKCEEDALIEDNFITQRMEGNRVELLKLFETCKAAELATKLKACLSRKTAYELLYQALNITRNLHSTYWWLTRSFFEIVIEVTDTFGLNDVLCSEMRAKIYTHYAIFQLNNNFRKIHKSIAYFQKALTLSRAQSWRTGDISNVFDEQNLHEYIGITLASVLSKSAMAFAQNNPKLGIEHADGAIKCLAEVGQMNKKILVMKAILVKSRLLMELCNYKEAMKHLRAAERYAIGEKDSHFQKVRCEVNICKGICYESLGYTTYAMAKLKLALLVARSLNLNKLLGQSLLQMAKIFMRDSQKYHLAENALKEAQSAFDLEDDLENLRCVKYMVALQQAYRNEKTFVQMIKDAQFKYCDLYKLRKWKYQLKPFWKSRPVMSLIKSYKSFSALSVVTTELPSEVSEGSEQESIVEDSSLSESQGGSSDTLDCLLKE
;
A
#
# COMPACT_ATOMS: atom_id res chain seq x y z
N MET A 1 29.35 8.44 81.00
CA MET A 1 29.47 9.59 80.08
C MET A 1 29.16 9.11 78.66
N SER A 2 27.93 9.28 78.18
CA SER A 2 27.58 8.98 76.77
C SER A 2 28.30 9.99 75.88
N SER A 3 29.12 9.52 74.94
CA SER A 3 29.93 10.37 74.08
C SER A 3 29.04 11.37 73.31
N SER A 4 29.55 12.59 73.11
CA SER A 4 28.92 13.67 72.34
C SER A 4 28.38 13.20 70.98
N SER A 5 29.08 12.24 70.36
CA SER A 5 28.75 11.59 69.10
C SER A 5 27.43 10.81 69.14
N GLU A 6 27.10 10.19 70.27
CA GLU A 6 25.89 9.38 70.43
C GLU A 6 24.63 10.25 70.57
N ARG A 7 24.77 11.41 71.22
CA ARG A 7 23.72 12.44 71.29
C ARG A 7 23.52 13.14 69.95
N TYR A 8 24.59 13.36 69.20
CA TYR A 8 24.53 13.92 67.86
C TYR A 8 23.80 12.98 66.89
N LEU A 9 24.16 11.69 66.85
CA LEU A 9 23.48 10.69 66.02
C LEU A 9 21.99 10.53 66.40
N LYS A 10 21.66 10.49 67.69
CA LYS A 10 20.24 10.48 68.15
C LYS A 10 19.48 11.74 67.77
N LYS A 11 20.15 12.89 67.62
CA LYS A 11 19.52 14.16 67.21
C LYS A 11 19.34 14.25 65.69
N VAL A 12 20.28 13.69 64.92
CA VAL A 12 20.23 13.61 63.45
C VAL A 12 19.23 12.53 62.97
N MET A 13 19.12 11.42 63.70
CA MET A 13 18.20 10.32 63.38
C MET A 13 16.77 10.54 63.92
N ARG A 14 16.53 11.56 64.76
CA ARG A 14 15.18 11.91 65.24
C ARG A 14 14.39 12.51 64.09
N GLY A 15 13.44 11.75 63.58
CA GLY A 15 12.57 12.15 62.46
C GLY A 15 13.00 11.58 61.10
N VAL A 16 14.06 10.78 61.05
CA VAL A 16 14.36 9.97 59.86
C VAL A 16 13.49 8.72 59.94
N GLU A 17 12.40 8.69 59.19
CA GLU A 17 11.66 7.45 58.92
C GLU A 17 12.59 6.50 58.16
N VAL A 18 13.22 5.58 58.88
CA VAL A 18 13.94 4.48 58.25
C VAL A 18 12.89 3.55 57.68
N LYS A 19 12.63 3.66 56.37
CA LYS A 19 11.81 2.67 55.66
C LYS A 19 12.44 1.30 55.91
N HIS A 20 11.69 0.41 56.55
CA HIS A 20 12.08 -0.99 56.71
C HIS A 20 12.04 -1.66 55.32
N LEU A 21 13.18 -1.63 54.63
CA LEU A 21 13.39 -2.32 53.36
C LEU A 21 13.70 -3.79 53.65
N THR A 22 13.09 -4.69 52.90
CA THR A 22 13.50 -6.10 52.86
C THR A 22 14.93 -6.23 52.33
N LEU A 23 15.63 -7.34 52.63
CA LEU A 23 17.01 -7.58 52.15
C LEU A 23 17.11 -7.43 50.62
N HIS A 24 16.08 -7.84 49.88
CA HIS A 24 15.98 -7.68 48.43
C HIS A 24 15.88 -6.21 48.01
N GLU A 25 14.97 -5.46 48.63
CA GLU A 25 14.81 -4.02 48.35
C GLU A 25 16.07 -3.22 48.70
N ALA A 26 16.80 -3.62 49.75
CA ALA A 26 18.07 -3.01 50.15
C ALA A 26 19.22 -3.34 49.18
N LYS A 27 19.22 -4.51 48.52
CA LYS A 27 20.19 -4.84 47.47
C LYS A 27 19.92 -4.07 46.18
N ARG A 28 18.63 -3.82 45.87
CA ARG A 28 18.20 -3.11 44.66
C ARG A 28 18.45 -1.59 44.69
N THR A 29 18.76 -1.00 45.84
CA THR A 29 19.12 0.44 45.95
C THR A 29 20.58 0.74 45.58
N GLN A 30 21.43 -0.28 45.41
CA GLN A 30 22.83 -0.14 45.04
C GLN A 30 23.03 0.43 43.60
N ARG A 31 24.24 0.94 43.31
CA ARG A 31 24.63 1.52 42.00
C ARG A 31 24.73 0.49 40.85
N HIS A 32 24.61 -0.80 41.13
CA HIS A 32 24.72 -1.86 40.14
C HIS A 32 23.44 -2.70 40.10
N ILE A 33 22.32 -2.04 39.77
CA ILE A 33 20.98 -2.65 39.86
C ILE A 33 20.88 -3.96 39.06
N TYR A 34 21.44 -4.02 37.85
CA TYR A 34 21.42 -5.24 37.03
C TYR A 34 22.10 -6.43 37.69
N GLY A 35 23.21 -6.22 38.40
CA GLY A 35 23.90 -7.31 39.11
C GLY A 35 23.06 -7.88 40.24
N ALA A 36 22.39 -7.02 41.00
CA ALA A 36 21.46 -7.44 42.04
C ALA A 36 20.27 -8.21 41.45
N LEU A 37 19.67 -7.70 40.37
CA LEU A 37 18.54 -8.34 39.68
C LEU A 37 18.89 -9.71 39.11
N LEU A 38 20.04 -9.85 38.45
CA LEU A 38 20.51 -11.14 37.93
C LEU A 38 20.74 -12.16 39.04
N SER A 39 21.37 -11.75 40.15
CA SER A 39 21.60 -12.65 41.29
C SER A 39 20.29 -13.18 41.89
N GLU A 40 19.24 -12.36 41.87
CA GLU A 40 17.93 -12.74 42.35
C GLU A 40 17.23 -13.74 41.43
N LEU A 41 17.31 -13.54 40.11
CA LEU A 41 16.76 -14.50 39.15
C LEU A 41 17.43 -15.87 39.26
N TYR A 42 18.76 -15.90 39.40
CA TYR A 42 19.47 -17.16 39.59
C TYR A 42 19.10 -17.85 40.91
N PHE A 43 18.92 -17.10 41.99
CA PHE A 43 18.49 -17.65 43.28
C PHE A 43 17.11 -18.30 43.21
N GLU A 44 16.18 -17.71 42.45
CA GLU A 44 14.83 -18.25 42.23
C GLU A 44 14.73 -19.24 41.06
N ALA A 45 15.88 -19.66 40.53
CA ALA A 45 16.03 -20.55 39.40
C ALA A 45 15.33 -20.06 38.11
N CYS A 46 15.12 -18.75 37.95
CA CYS A 46 14.56 -18.12 36.74
C CYS A 46 15.67 -17.91 35.68
N THR A 47 16.18 -19.03 35.17
CA THR A 47 17.37 -19.06 34.30
C THR A 47 17.14 -18.47 32.91
N VAL A 48 15.91 -18.55 32.36
CA VAL A 48 15.61 -18.02 31.03
C VAL A 48 15.57 -16.51 31.07
N CYS A 49 14.85 -15.95 32.05
CA CYS A 49 14.79 -14.52 32.31
C CYS A 49 16.18 -13.97 32.63
N ALA A 50 16.98 -14.68 33.43
CA ALA A 50 18.35 -14.25 33.74
C ALA A 50 19.21 -14.08 32.48
N LYS A 51 19.19 -15.07 31.58
CA LYS A 51 19.94 -15.02 30.31
C LYS A 51 19.52 -13.85 29.44
N TYR A 52 18.23 -13.59 29.30
CA TYR A 52 17.74 -12.49 28.48
C TYR A 52 18.01 -11.11 29.10
N PHE A 53 17.94 -10.98 30.43
CA PHE A 53 18.35 -9.76 31.12
C PHE A 53 19.86 -9.50 31.01
N GLU A 54 20.67 -10.56 31.05
CA GLU A 54 22.11 -10.47 30.82
C GLU A 54 22.41 -10.02 29.38
N TYR A 55 21.73 -10.61 28.40
CA TYR A 55 21.79 -10.17 27.00
C TYR A 55 21.42 -8.69 26.83
N LEU A 56 20.29 -8.24 27.41
CA LEU A 56 19.86 -6.84 27.33
C LEU A 56 20.86 -5.87 27.96
N LYS A 57 21.50 -6.28 29.06
CA LYS A 57 22.57 -5.49 29.70
C LYS A 57 23.79 -5.38 28.78
N CYS A 58 24.24 -6.49 28.21
CA CYS A 58 25.37 -6.49 27.28
C CYS A 58 25.08 -5.64 26.03
N GLU A 59 23.86 -5.68 25.50
CA GLU A 59 23.45 -4.84 24.38
C GLU A 59 23.43 -3.35 24.75
N GLU A 60 22.93 -3.01 25.95
CA GLU A 60 22.97 -1.63 26.47
C GLU A 60 24.41 -1.11 26.60
N ASP A 61 25.30 -1.92 27.17
CA ASP A 61 26.72 -1.57 27.35
C ASP A 61 27.39 -1.32 25.98
N ALA A 62 27.19 -2.21 25.01
CA ALA A 62 27.72 -2.05 23.65
C ALA A 62 27.18 -0.78 22.95
N LEU A 63 25.87 -0.50 23.07
CA LEU A 63 25.27 0.70 22.46
C LEU A 63 25.78 2.01 23.08
N ILE A 64 26.18 1.97 24.35
CA ILE A 64 26.79 3.12 25.03
C ILE A 64 28.24 3.29 24.60
N GLU A 65 29.00 2.20 24.54
CA GLU A 65 30.40 2.21 24.05
C GLU A 65 30.48 2.76 22.62
N ASP A 66 29.53 2.37 21.77
CA ASP A 66 29.40 2.84 20.40
C ASP A 66 28.76 4.25 20.27
N ASN A 67 28.39 4.89 21.38
CA ASN A 67 27.69 6.18 21.43
C ASN A 67 26.35 6.23 20.67
N PHE A 68 25.68 5.10 20.45
CA PHE A 68 24.34 5.05 19.87
C PHE A 68 23.26 5.52 20.85
N ILE A 69 23.50 5.36 22.16
CA ILE A 69 22.60 5.82 23.23
C ILE A 69 23.40 6.54 24.32
N THR A 70 22.76 7.50 24.98
CA THR A 70 23.37 8.27 26.08
C THR A 70 22.73 8.00 27.44
N GLN A 71 21.52 7.42 27.45
CA GLN A 71 20.74 7.17 28.66
C GLN A 71 20.65 5.66 28.93
N ARG A 72 20.99 5.28 30.15
CA ARG A 72 20.81 3.91 30.68
C ARG A 72 19.41 3.74 31.23
N MET A 73 18.82 2.56 31.03
CA MET A 73 17.58 2.10 31.65
C MET A 73 17.66 2.08 33.18
N GLU A 74 18.86 1.93 33.75
CA GLU A 74 19.07 2.12 35.19
C GLU A 74 18.62 3.52 35.67
N GLY A 75 18.66 4.53 34.80
CA GLY A 75 18.14 5.87 35.09
C GLY A 75 16.62 5.89 35.33
N ASN A 76 15.87 4.94 34.78
CA ASN A 76 14.44 4.77 35.00
C ASN A 76 14.14 3.50 35.84
N ARG A 77 14.57 3.54 37.11
CA ARG A 77 14.50 2.39 38.03
C ARG A 77 13.08 1.82 38.22
N VAL A 78 12.05 2.67 38.22
CA VAL A 78 10.67 2.24 38.47
C VAL A 78 10.18 1.30 37.37
N GLU A 79 10.33 1.71 36.11
CA GLU A 79 9.87 0.89 34.99
C GLU A 79 10.79 -0.32 34.76
N LEU A 80 12.09 -0.20 35.03
CA LEU A 80 13.02 -1.33 34.98
C LEU A 80 12.63 -2.43 35.99
N LEU A 81 12.34 -2.06 37.24
CA LEU A 81 11.91 -3.01 38.27
C LEU A 81 10.54 -3.62 37.93
N LYS A 82 9.61 -2.82 37.41
CA LYS A 82 8.31 -3.31 36.96
C LYS A 82 8.44 -4.33 35.83
N LEU A 83 9.28 -4.05 34.83
CA LEU A 83 9.59 -4.97 33.74
C LEU A 83 10.20 -6.27 34.29
N PHE A 84 11.18 -6.15 35.18
CA PHE A 84 11.86 -7.28 35.83
C PHE A 84 10.88 -8.20 36.56
N GLU A 85 10.06 -7.65 37.46
CA GLU A 85 9.10 -8.45 38.24
C GLU A 85 8.08 -9.14 37.35
N THR A 86 7.63 -8.45 36.29
CA THR A 86 6.67 -9.02 35.33
C THR A 86 7.29 -10.20 34.57
N CYS A 87 8.54 -10.08 34.11
CA CYS A 87 9.22 -11.16 33.39
C CYS A 87 9.55 -12.35 34.31
N LYS A 88 9.97 -12.06 35.54
CA LYS A 88 10.24 -13.05 36.58
C LYS A 88 8.97 -13.85 36.92
N ALA A 89 7.86 -13.16 37.15
CA ALA A 89 6.57 -13.80 37.41
C ALA A 89 6.11 -14.66 36.22
N ALA A 90 6.38 -14.22 34.98
CA ALA A 90 6.07 -15.01 33.79
C ALA A 90 6.81 -16.35 33.77
N GLU A 91 8.11 -16.37 34.03
CA GLU A 91 8.89 -17.61 34.08
C GLU A 91 8.45 -18.51 35.25
N LEU A 92 8.20 -17.94 36.43
CA LEU A 92 7.69 -18.71 37.57
C LEU A 92 6.34 -19.37 37.26
N ALA A 93 5.44 -18.67 36.55
CA ALA A 93 4.16 -19.24 36.13
C ALA A 93 4.35 -20.45 35.20
N THR A 94 5.37 -20.46 34.33
CA THR A 94 5.63 -21.62 33.46
C THR A 94 6.05 -22.88 34.25
N LYS A 95 6.69 -22.73 35.42
CA LYS A 95 7.15 -23.84 36.26
C LYS A 95 6.02 -24.60 36.94
N LEU A 96 4.83 -24.01 37.07
CA LEU A 96 3.67 -24.61 37.73
C LEU A 96 2.98 -25.72 36.89
N LYS A 97 3.46 -26.00 35.67
CA LYS A 97 3.07 -27.11 34.76
C LYS A 97 1.56 -27.26 34.43
N ALA A 98 0.69 -26.34 34.84
CA ALA A 98 -0.74 -26.35 34.53
C ALA A 98 -1.06 -25.55 33.26
N CYS A 99 -2.09 -25.92 32.49
CA CYS A 99 -2.48 -25.16 31.28
C CYS A 99 -2.81 -23.69 31.59
N LEU A 100 -3.48 -23.42 32.71
CA LEU A 100 -3.76 -22.05 33.17
C LEU A 100 -2.48 -21.26 33.44
N SER A 101 -1.41 -21.93 33.88
CA SER A 101 -0.14 -21.26 34.19
C SER A 101 0.60 -20.80 32.94
N ARG A 102 0.40 -21.46 31.80
CA ARG A 102 0.91 -20.99 30.49
C ARG A 102 0.19 -19.75 30.00
N LYS A 103 -1.14 -19.72 30.13
CA LYS A 103 -1.93 -18.53 29.78
C LYS A 103 -1.46 -17.31 30.57
N THR A 104 -1.30 -17.46 31.88
CA THR A 104 -0.78 -16.41 32.76
C THR A 104 0.63 -15.97 32.35
N ALA A 105 1.51 -16.89 31.95
CA ALA A 105 2.83 -16.54 31.46
C ALA A 105 2.76 -15.64 30.21
N TYR A 106 1.89 -15.94 29.24
CA TYR A 106 1.71 -15.08 28.06
C TYR A 106 1.06 -13.74 28.37
N GLU A 107 0.11 -13.68 29.32
CA GLU A 107 -0.47 -12.42 29.79
C GLU A 107 0.60 -11.52 30.41
N LEU A 108 1.48 -12.08 31.23
CA LEU A 108 2.61 -11.35 31.84
C LEU A 108 3.64 -10.93 30.78
N LEU A 109 3.97 -11.78 29.81
CA LEU A 109 4.85 -11.39 28.69
C LEU A 109 4.24 -10.25 27.85
N TYR A 110 2.93 -10.28 27.62
CA TYR A 110 2.22 -9.21 26.93
C TYR A 110 2.23 -7.89 27.73
N GLN A 111 2.05 -7.97 29.05
CA GLN A 111 2.19 -6.80 29.93
C GLN A 111 3.60 -6.22 29.92
N ALA A 112 4.62 -7.08 30.00
CA ALA A 112 6.02 -6.69 29.91
C ALA A 112 6.32 -5.99 28.58
N LEU A 113 5.77 -6.51 27.48
CA LEU A 113 5.87 -5.89 26.16
C LEU A 113 5.28 -4.47 26.15
N ASN A 114 4.09 -4.29 26.72
CA ASN A 114 3.46 -2.97 26.81
C ASN A 114 4.28 -1.97 27.63
N ILE A 115 4.96 -2.41 28.70
CA ILE A 115 5.89 -1.56 29.46
C ILE A 115 7.01 -1.05 28.53
N THR A 116 7.67 -1.94 27.78
CA THR A 116 8.75 -1.54 26.86
C THR A 116 8.28 -0.67 25.70
N ARG A 117 7.03 -0.80 25.25
CA ARG A 117 6.43 0.04 24.20
C ARG A 117 6.19 1.46 24.69
N ASN A 118 5.74 1.64 25.93
CA ASN A 118 5.55 2.97 26.52
C ASN A 118 6.86 3.76 26.67
N LEU A 119 7.98 3.04 26.72
CA LEU A 119 9.33 3.59 26.82
C LEU A 119 10.01 3.82 25.46
N HIS A 120 9.34 3.51 24.34
CA HIS A 120 9.96 3.44 23.02
C HIS A 120 10.63 4.75 22.57
N SER A 121 10.07 5.91 22.93
CA SER A 121 10.62 7.22 22.55
C SER A 121 12.01 7.47 23.13
N THR A 122 12.31 6.94 24.32
CA THR A 122 13.58 7.13 25.01
C THR A 122 14.49 5.92 24.87
N TYR A 123 13.91 4.71 24.89
CA TYR A 123 14.63 3.44 24.92
C TYR A 123 14.21 2.54 23.75
N TRP A 124 14.30 3.06 22.53
CA TRP A 124 13.87 2.36 21.31
C TRP A 124 14.57 0.99 21.14
N TRP A 125 15.84 0.91 21.55
CA TRP A 125 16.67 -0.29 21.49
C TRP A 125 16.09 -1.40 22.38
N LEU A 126 15.64 -1.05 23.59
CA LEU A 126 15.03 -1.99 24.52
C LEU A 126 13.75 -2.55 23.93
N THR A 127 12.89 -1.69 23.37
CA THR A 127 11.66 -2.15 22.70
C THR A 127 11.98 -3.13 21.57
N ARG A 128 12.99 -2.84 20.74
CA ARG A 128 13.42 -3.72 19.65
C ARG A 128 13.84 -5.09 20.17
N SER A 129 14.78 -5.12 21.10
CA SER A 129 15.38 -6.35 21.59
C SER A 129 14.38 -7.17 22.39
N PHE A 130 13.54 -6.50 23.18
CA PHE A 130 12.47 -7.17 23.92
C PHE A 130 11.43 -7.81 23.00
N PHE A 131 11.08 -7.16 21.89
CA PHE A 131 10.24 -7.76 20.86
C PHE A 131 10.86 -9.04 20.27
N GLU A 132 12.17 -9.05 20.00
CA GLU A 132 12.87 -10.23 19.47
C GLU A 132 12.89 -11.38 20.49
N ILE A 133 13.17 -11.08 21.76
CA ILE A 133 13.12 -12.04 22.87
C ILE A 133 11.72 -12.65 23.02
N VAL A 134 10.69 -11.80 23.10
CA VAL A 134 9.31 -12.28 23.30
C VAL A 134 8.85 -13.15 22.14
N ILE A 135 9.24 -12.81 20.91
CA ILE A 135 8.92 -13.62 19.72
C ILE A 135 9.63 -14.98 19.76
N GLU A 136 10.91 -15.02 20.12
CA GLU A 136 11.65 -16.27 20.28
C GLU A 136 11.00 -17.19 21.33
N VAL A 137 10.62 -16.63 22.48
CA VAL A 137 9.88 -17.37 23.51
C VAL A 137 8.50 -17.82 22.99
N THR A 138 7.80 -16.96 22.25
CA THR A 138 6.46 -17.26 21.73
C THR A 138 6.47 -18.34 20.64
N ASP A 139 7.54 -18.42 19.85
CA ASP A 139 7.71 -19.42 18.80
C ASP A 139 8.22 -20.77 19.32
N THR A 140 8.79 -20.83 20.52
CA THR A 140 9.33 -22.07 21.12
C THR A 140 8.42 -22.67 22.19
N PHE A 141 7.72 -21.84 22.95
CA PHE A 141 6.86 -22.26 24.06
C PHE A 141 5.40 -22.43 23.61
N GLY A 142 4.67 -23.40 24.19
CA GLY A 142 3.20 -23.42 24.16
C GLY A 142 2.53 -23.51 22.77
N LEU A 143 3.22 -24.00 21.74
CA LEU A 143 2.75 -23.96 20.34
C LEU A 143 1.34 -24.56 20.10
N ASN A 144 0.96 -25.57 20.90
CA ASN A 144 -0.30 -26.30 20.76
C ASN A 144 -1.38 -25.90 21.79
N ASP A 145 -1.12 -24.90 22.64
CA ASP A 145 -2.04 -24.53 23.72
C ASP A 145 -3.07 -23.49 23.23
N VAL A 146 -4.30 -23.96 23.01
CA VAL A 146 -5.41 -23.12 22.50
C VAL A 146 -5.66 -21.92 23.42
N LEU A 147 -5.53 -22.09 24.74
CA LEU A 147 -5.79 -21.03 25.72
C LEU A 147 -4.83 -19.84 25.62
N CYS A 148 -3.66 -20.05 25.01
CA CYS A 148 -2.63 -19.02 24.83
C CYS A 148 -2.77 -18.28 23.48
N SER A 149 -3.62 -18.78 22.58
CA SER A 149 -3.69 -18.33 21.18
C SER A 149 -4.04 -16.84 21.03
N GLU A 150 -4.89 -16.30 21.92
CA GLU A 150 -5.24 -14.88 21.91
C GLU A 150 -4.00 -14.00 22.15
N MET A 151 -3.28 -14.25 23.24
CA MET A 151 -2.11 -13.45 23.59
C MET A 151 -0.99 -13.61 22.55
N ARG A 152 -0.80 -14.82 22.02
CA ARG A 152 0.12 -15.07 20.91
C ARG A 152 -0.24 -14.26 19.67
N ALA A 153 -1.52 -14.24 19.27
CA ALA A 153 -1.99 -13.45 18.15
C ALA A 153 -1.75 -11.95 18.38
N LYS A 154 -2.00 -11.44 19.59
CA LYS A 154 -1.72 -10.04 19.94
C LYS A 154 -0.23 -9.69 19.89
N ILE A 155 0.63 -10.55 20.44
CA ILE A 155 2.10 -10.41 20.39
C ILE A 155 2.60 -10.36 18.94
N TYR A 156 2.20 -11.35 18.12
CA TYR A 156 2.58 -11.39 16.71
C TYR A 156 2.10 -10.16 15.93
N THR A 157 0.90 -9.67 16.23
CA THR A 157 0.35 -8.46 15.60
C THR A 157 1.17 -7.23 15.95
N HIS A 158 1.50 -7.01 17.23
CA HIS A 158 2.36 -5.89 17.64
C HIS A 158 3.74 -5.96 17.02
N TYR A 159 4.35 -7.13 17.00
CA TYR A 159 5.66 -7.31 16.40
C TYR A 159 5.63 -7.00 14.90
N ALA A 160 4.60 -7.48 14.19
CA ALA A 160 4.44 -7.22 12.77
C ALA A 160 4.28 -5.72 12.47
N ILE A 161 3.53 -4.99 13.30
CA ILE A 161 3.38 -3.52 13.22
C ILE A 161 4.72 -2.82 13.50
N PHE A 162 5.43 -3.23 14.55
CA PHE A 162 6.73 -2.68 14.91
C PHE A 162 7.75 -2.79 13.77
N GLN A 163 7.79 -3.95 13.08
CA GLN A 163 8.68 -4.15 11.94
C GLN A 163 8.32 -3.24 10.75
N LEU A 164 7.03 -2.99 10.50
CA LEU A 164 6.60 -2.08 9.42
C LEU A 164 7.04 -0.65 9.67
N ASN A 165 6.89 -0.16 10.91
CA ASN A 165 7.18 1.22 11.26
C ASN A 165 8.69 1.51 11.21
N ASN A 166 9.53 0.54 11.59
CA ASN A 166 10.97 0.77 11.70
C ASN A 166 11.77 0.45 10.45
N ASN A 167 11.33 -0.50 9.61
CA ASN A 167 12.07 -0.84 8.40
C ASN A 167 11.21 -1.52 7.34
N PHE A 168 10.77 -0.76 6.33
CA PHE A 168 9.99 -1.31 5.21
C PHE A 168 10.74 -2.41 4.44
N ARG A 169 12.07 -2.47 4.49
CA ARG A 169 12.85 -3.58 3.88
C ARG A 169 12.59 -4.92 4.55
N LYS A 170 12.05 -4.94 5.77
CA LYS A 170 11.65 -6.15 6.52
C LYS A 170 10.17 -6.52 6.34
N ILE A 171 9.51 -6.02 5.29
CA ILE A 171 8.08 -6.29 5.02
C ILE A 171 7.74 -7.79 4.99
N HIS A 172 8.65 -8.64 4.49
CA HIS A 172 8.46 -10.09 4.47
C HIS A 172 8.32 -10.69 5.87
N LYS A 173 9.13 -10.25 6.84
CA LYS A 173 9.01 -10.70 8.24
C LYS A 173 7.67 -10.25 8.82
N SER A 174 7.28 -9.01 8.58
CA SER A 174 5.97 -8.49 9.04
C SER A 174 4.80 -9.31 8.48
N ILE A 175 4.80 -9.58 7.17
CA ILE A 175 3.77 -10.41 6.51
C ILE A 175 3.69 -11.80 7.16
N ALA A 176 4.83 -12.46 7.43
CA ALA A 176 4.85 -13.78 8.05
C ALA A 176 4.21 -13.78 9.45
N TYR A 177 4.50 -12.77 10.28
CA TYR A 177 3.90 -12.68 11.62
C TYR A 177 2.43 -12.28 11.59
N PHE A 178 2.01 -11.42 10.66
CA PHE A 178 0.58 -11.18 10.43
C PHE A 178 -0.15 -12.45 9.98
N GLN A 179 0.45 -13.27 9.13
CA GLN A 179 -0.14 -14.56 8.73
C GLN A 179 -0.27 -15.51 9.93
N LYS A 180 0.76 -15.64 10.78
CA LYS A 180 0.67 -16.39 12.05
C LYS A 180 -0.48 -15.86 12.91
N ALA A 181 -0.58 -14.55 13.11
CA ALA A 181 -1.63 -13.93 13.90
C ALA A 181 -3.04 -14.16 13.29
N LEU A 182 -3.16 -14.08 11.96
CA LEU A 182 -4.43 -14.32 11.26
C LEU A 182 -4.88 -15.76 11.46
N THR A 183 -3.98 -16.74 11.32
CA THR A 183 -4.32 -18.16 11.51
C THR A 183 -4.83 -18.46 12.92
N LEU A 184 -4.27 -17.82 13.94
CA LEU A 184 -4.70 -18.00 15.33
C LEU A 184 -6.04 -17.32 15.64
N SER A 185 -6.34 -16.19 14.98
CA SER A 185 -7.56 -15.40 15.22
C SER A 185 -8.78 -15.86 14.43
N ARG A 186 -8.62 -16.81 13.50
CA ARG A 186 -9.72 -17.34 12.67
C ARG A 186 -10.88 -17.85 13.51
N ALA A 187 -12.09 -17.39 13.16
CA ALA A 187 -13.34 -17.73 13.82
C ALA A 187 -13.38 -17.39 15.34
N GLN A 188 -12.49 -16.52 15.81
CA GLN A 188 -12.48 -16.03 17.19
C GLN A 188 -13.05 -14.63 17.27
N SER A 189 -13.69 -14.31 18.40
CA SER A 189 -14.31 -13.01 18.68
C SER A 189 -13.46 -12.15 19.63
N TRP A 190 -12.14 -12.30 19.57
CA TRP A 190 -11.22 -11.54 20.43
C TRP A 190 -11.18 -10.08 20.05
N ARG A 191 -11.04 -9.19 21.04
CA ARG A 191 -10.95 -7.74 20.82
C ARG A 191 -9.52 -7.31 20.55
N THR A 192 -9.35 -6.25 19.77
CA THR A 192 -8.04 -5.63 19.53
C THR A 192 -7.39 -5.06 20.78
N GLY A 193 -8.17 -4.55 21.75
CA GLY A 193 -7.63 -3.86 22.93
C GLY A 193 -6.65 -2.76 22.52
N ASP A 194 -5.50 -2.67 23.21
CA ASP A 194 -4.46 -1.65 23.03
C ASP A 194 -3.65 -1.73 21.70
N ILE A 195 -4.05 -2.60 20.77
CA ILE A 195 -3.40 -2.72 19.44
C ILE A 195 -3.83 -1.59 18.52
N SER A 196 -5.10 -1.19 18.60
CA SER A 196 -5.69 -0.18 17.71
C SER A 196 -5.91 1.12 18.47
N ASN A 197 -5.55 2.24 17.85
CA ASN A 197 -5.90 3.59 18.33
C ASN A 197 -7.33 3.98 17.93
N VAL A 198 -8.02 3.16 17.14
CA VAL A 198 -9.41 3.39 16.75
C VAL A 198 -10.30 2.99 17.93
N PHE A 199 -11.08 3.93 18.44
CA PHE A 199 -11.97 3.78 19.61
C PHE A 199 -13.07 2.72 19.43
N ASP A 200 -13.29 2.23 18.21
CA ASP A 200 -14.17 1.09 17.96
C ASP A 200 -13.44 -0.22 18.27
N GLU A 201 -13.99 -0.99 19.21
CA GLU A 201 -13.56 -2.34 19.59
C GLU A 201 -13.70 -3.31 18.41
N GLN A 202 -12.79 -3.23 17.43
CA GLN A 202 -12.77 -4.13 16.30
C GLN A 202 -12.40 -5.54 16.76
N ASN A 203 -12.97 -6.53 16.06
CA ASN A 203 -12.51 -7.91 16.19
C ASN A 203 -11.03 -7.99 15.74
N LEU A 204 -10.18 -8.64 16.54
CA LEU A 204 -8.77 -8.84 16.26
C LEU A 204 -8.54 -9.52 14.90
N HIS A 205 -9.37 -10.51 14.55
CA HIS A 205 -9.33 -11.18 13.25
C HIS A 205 -9.54 -10.19 12.08
N GLU A 206 -10.56 -9.35 12.21
CA GLU A 206 -10.88 -8.32 11.22
C GLU A 206 -9.75 -7.29 11.09
N TYR A 207 -9.26 -6.79 12.23
CA TYR A 207 -8.15 -5.84 12.28
C TYR A 207 -6.89 -6.39 11.61
N ILE A 208 -6.50 -7.62 11.95
CA ILE A 208 -5.33 -8.28 11.37
C ILE A 208 -5.53 -8.44 9.86
N GLY A 209 -6.69 -8.94 9.41
CA GLY A 209 -6.97 -9.17 8.00
C GLY A 209 -6.96 -7.89 7.16
N ILE A 210 -7.57 -6.80 7.66
CA ILE A 210 -7.55 -5.48 7.00
C ILE A 210 -6.12 -4.93 6.93
N THR A 211 -5.38 -5.00 8.04
CA THR A 211 -4.01 -4.49 8.12
C THR A 211 -3.09 -5.27 7.18
N LEU A 212 -3.17 -6.59 7.19
CA LEU A 212 -2.41 -7.47 6.30
C LEU A 212 -2.77 -7.20 4.83
N ALA A 213 -4.05 -7.04 4.49
CA ALA A 213 -4.46 -6.72 3.12
C ALA A 213 -3.89 -5.38 2.64
N SER A 214 -3.84 -4.37 3.51
CA SER A 214 -3.22 -3.07 3.23
C SER A 214 -1.71 -3.22 2.97
N VAL A 215 -1.01 -3.97 3.81
CA VAL A 215 0.44 -4.24 3.68
C VAL A 215 0.73 -4.99 2.39
N LEU A 216 -0.05 -6.04 2.09
CA LEU A 216 0.07 -6.83 0.87
C LEU A 216 -0.19 -5.97 -0.37
N SER A 217 -1.23 -5.12 -0.37
CA SER A 217 -1.51 -4.21 -1.49
C SER A 217 -0.38 -3.20 -1.74
N LYS A 218 0.22 -2.65 -0.67
CA LYS A 218 1.39 -1.76 -0.79
C LYS A 218 2.61 -2.50 -1.34
N SER A 219 2.88 -3.70 -0.84
CA SER A 219 3.98 -4.52 -1.33
C SER A 219 3.79 -4.94 -2.79
N ALA A 220 2.56 -5.22 -3.21
CA ALA A 220 2.23 -5.58 -4.59
C ALA A 220 2.59 -4.47 -5.58
N MET A 221 2.26 -3.22 -5.24
CA MET A 221 2.61 -2.05 -6.05
C MET A 221 4.13 -1.81 -6.12
N ALA A 222 4.88 -2.13 -5.07
CA ALA A 222 6.35 -2.03 -5.09
C ALA A 222 7.00 -3.01 -6.10
N PHE A 223 6.31 -4.12 -6.42
CA PHE A 223 6.77 -5.09 -7.41
C PHE A 223 6.33 -4.79 -8.84
N ALA A 224 5.54 -3.74 -9.08
CA ALA A 224 4.90 -3.49 -10.38
C ALA A 224 5.89 -3.43 -11.56
N GLN A 225 7.05 -2.78 -11.37
CA GLN A 225 8.05 -2.61 -12.43
C GLN A 225 9.09 -3.74 -12.48
N ASN A 226 9.41 -4.37 -11.35
CA ASN A 226 10.52 -5.33 -11.24
C ASN A 226 10.05 -6.78 -11.39
N ASN A 227 8.94 -7.15 -10.76
CA ASN A 227 8.41 -8.51 -10.78
C ASN A 227 6.88 -8.51 -10.60
N PRO A 228 6.12 -8.13 -11.64
CA PRO A 228 4.67 -8.01 -11.56
C PRO A 228 3.96 -9.32 -11.21
N LYS A 229 4.56 -10.50 -11.48
CA LYS A 229 4.00 -11.80 -11.08
C LYS A 229 3.92 -11.95 -9.56
N LEU A 230 5.01 -11.67 -8.85
CA LEU A 230 5.00 -11.63 -7.38
C LEU A 230 4.05 -10.55 -6.85
N GLY A 231 3.97 -9.41 -7.54
CA GLY A 231 2.98 -8.38 -7.23
C GLY A 231 1.55 -8.91 -7.28
N ILE A 232 1.20 -9.70 -8.30
CA ILE A 232 -0.12 -10.30 -8.46
C ILE A 232 -0.41 -11.28 -7.33
N GLU A 233 0.55 -12.12 -6.94
CA GLU A 233 0.40 -13.04 -5.79
C GLU A 233 0.08 -12.29 -4.51
N HIS A 234 0.78 -11.18 -4.24
CA HIS A 234 0.51 -10.32 -3.08
C HIS A 234 -0.86 -9.64 -3.17
N ALA A 235 -1.27 -9.17 -4.35
CA ALA A 235 -2.60 -8.58 -4.55
C ALA A 235 -3.72 -9.62 -4.36
N ASP A 236 -3.53 -10.85 -4.83
CA ASP A 236 -4.44 -11.97 -4.58
C ASP A 236 -4.51 -12.33 -3.10
N GLY A 237 -3.37 -12.32 -2.40
CA GLY A 237 -3.32 -12.47 -0.95
C GLY A 237 -4.15 -11.40 -0.22
N ALA A 238 -4.07 -10.13 -0.66
CA ALA A 238 -4.86 -9.05 -0.08
C ALA A 238 -6.36 -9.25 -0.30
N ILE A 239 -6.79 -9.64 -1.50
CA ILE A 239 -8.19 -9.93 -1.82
C ILE A 239 -8.70 -11.11 -0.97
N LYS A 240 -7.90 -12.17 -0.81
CA LYS A 240 -8.24 -13.33 0.04
C LYS A 240 -8.40 -12.95 1.50
N CYS A 241 -7.51 -12.11 2.05
CA CYS A 241 -7.62 -11.63 3.43
C CYS A 241 -8.91 -10.83 3.65
N LEU A 242 -9.26 -9.95 2.72
CA LEU A 242 -10.51 -9.19 2.77
C LEU A 242 -11.76 -10.08 2.56
N ALA A 243 -11.61 -11.17 1.81
CA ALA A 243 -12.65 -12.18 1.67
C ALA A 243 -12.96 -12.88 2.99
N GLU A 244 -11.91 -13.28 3.70
CA GLU A 244 -11.97 -14.01 4.96
C GLU A 244 -12.65 -13.18 6.07
N VAL A 245 -12.35 -11.88 6.16
CA VAL A 245 -12.89 -11.00 7.22
C VAL A 245 -14.24 -10.35 6.88
N GLY A 246 -14.80 -10.61 5.69
CA GLY A 246 -16.13 -10.13 5.28
C GLY A 246 -16.10 -9.00 4.23
N GLN A 247 -16.33 -9.37 2.97
CA GLN A 247 -16.27 -8.44 1.82
C GLN A 247 -17.38 -7.38 1.83
N MET A 248 -18.59 -7.74 2.26
CA MET A 248 -19.78 -6.89 2.11
C MET A 248 -19.73 -5.64 2.98
N ASN A 249 -19.05 -5.72 4.12
CA ASN A 249 -18.86 -4.57 5.02
C ASN A 249 -17.62 -3.74 4.63
N LYS A 250 -16.80 -4.23 3.69
CA LYS A 250 -15.50 -3.65 3.31
C LYS A 250 -15.37 -3.45 1.79
N LYS A 251 -16.49 -3.21 1.11
CA LYS A 251 -16.58 -3.10 -0.36
C LYS A 251 -15.49 -2.20 -0.96
N ILE A 252 -15.24 -1.02 -0.39
CA ILE A 252 -14.23 -0.09 -0.90
C ILE A 252 -12.80 -0.64 -0.82
N LEU A 253 -12.46 -1.39 0.24
CA LEU A 253 -11.15 -2.01 0.40
C LEU A 253 -10.96 -3.13 -0.62
N VAL A 254 -12.01 -3.94 -0.83
CA VAL A 254 -12.03 -4.99 -1.85
C VAL A 254 -11.83 -4.40 -3.23
N MET A 255 -12.55 -3.33 -3.58
CA MET A 255 -12.38 -2.62 -4.85
C MET A 255 -10.94 -2.12 -5.04
N LYS A 256 -10.33 -1.51 -4.01
CA LYS A 256 -8.95 -1.03 -4.07
C LYS A 256 -7.95 -2.16 -4.30
N ALA A 257 -8.12 -3.30 -3.62
CA ALA A 257 -7.25 -4.47 -3.80
C ALA A 257 -7.39 -5.07 -5.21
N ILE A 258 -8.62 -5.18 -5.73
CA ILE A 258 -8.86 -5.64 -7.11
C ILE A 258 -8.26 -4.67 -8.14
N LEU A 259 -8.33 -3.36 -7.87
CA LEU A 259 -7.73 -2.35 -8.73
C LEU A 259 -6.20 -2.47 -8.78
N VAL A 260 -5.54 -2.74 -7.64
CA VAL A 260 -4.09 -3.02 -7.59
C VAL A 260 -3.75 -4.23 -8.46
N LYS A 261 -4.47 -5.35 -8.29
CA LYS A 261 -4.28 -6.54 -9.14
C LYS A 261 -4.45 -6.23 -10.62
N SER A 262 -5.50 -5.46 -10.96
CA SER A 262 -5.82 -5.11 -12.34
C SER A 262 -4.71 -4.26 -12.98
N ARG A 263 -4.13 -3.31 -12.25
CA ARG A 263 -2.98 -2.52 -12.73
C ARG A 263 -1.78 -3.40 -13.02
N LEU A 264 -1.45 -4.34 -12.13
CA LEU A 264 -0.34 -5.27 -12.36
C LEU A 264 -0.55 -6.18 -13.58
N LEU A 265 -1.79 -6.63 -13.81
CA LEU A 265 -2.13 -7.37 -15.03
C LEU A 265 -2.01 -6.50 -16.30
N MET A 266 -2.33 -5.21 -16.20
CA MET A 266 -2.14 -4.25 -17.29
C MET A 266 -0.66 -4.01 -17.62
N GLU A 267 0.22 -3.97 -16.61
CA GLU A 267 1.68 -3.90 -16.81
C GLU A 267 2.23 -5.14 -17.55
N LEU A 268 1.60 -6.30 -17.33
CA LEU A 268 1.88 -7.53 -18.07
C LEU A 268 1.19 -7.61 -19.44
N CYS A 269 0.54 -6.54 -19.90
CA CYS A 269 -0.28 -6.51 -21.12
C CYS A 269 -1.44 -7.53 -21.15
N ASN A 270 -1.82 -8.09 -20.00
CA ASN A 270 -2.93 -9.04 -19.89
C ASN A 270 -4.26 -8.30 -19.67
N TYR A 271 -4.64 -7.51 -20.67
CA TYR A 271 -5.81 -6.63 -20.61
C TYR A 271 -7.15 -7.39 -20.51
N LYS A 272 -7.22 -8.62 -21.04
CA LYS A 272 -8.44 -9.46 -20.96
C LYS A 272 -8.74 -9.85 -19.51
N GLU A 273 -7.74 -10.32 -18.77
CA GLU A 273 -7.94 -10.69 -17.36
C GLU A 273 -8.10 -9.46 -16.46
N ALA A 274 -7.32 -8.39 -16.69
CA ALA A 274 -7.52 -7.12 -15.99
C ALA A 274 -8.97 -6.63 -16.14
N MET A 275 -9.55 -6.73 -17.33
CA MET A 275 -10.93 -6.33 -17.57
C MET A 275 -11.95 -7.18 -16.81
N LYS A 276 -11.76 -8.50 -16.69
CA LYS A 276 -12.62 -9.37 -15.87
C LYS A 276 -12.62 -8.92 -14.41
N HIS A 277 -11.44 -8.61 -13.86
CA HIS A 277 -11.30 -8.11 -12.49
C HIS A 277 -11.92 -6.73 -12.31
N LEU A 278 -11.73 -5.80 -13.25
CA LEU A 278 -12.34 -4.46 -13.18
C LEU A 278 -13.87 -4.50 -13.24
N ARG A 279 -14.46 -5.40 -14.03
CA ARG A 279 -15.91 -5.64 -14.01
C ARG A 279 -16.39 -6.18 -12.66
N ALA A 280 -15.61 -7.07 -12.04
CA ALA A 280 -15.92 -7.55 -10.70
C ALA A 280 -15.86 -6.43 -9.65
N ALA A 281 -14.88 -5.53 -9.72
CA ALA A 281 -14.76 -4.38 -8.83
C ALA A 281 -15.95 -3.41 -8.95
N GLU A 282 -16.44 -3.16 -10.17
CA GLU A 282 -17.57 -2.24 -10.42
C GLU A 282 -18.86 -2.68 -9.72
N ARG A 283 -19.08 -4.00 -9.56
CA ARG A 283 -20.26 -4.54 -8.84
C ARG A 283 -20.32 -4.09 -7.38
N TYR A 284 -19.18 -3.86 -6.75
CA TYR A 284 -19.10 -3.38 -5.37
C TYR A 284 -19.40 -1.87 -5.23
N ALA A 285 -19.45 -1.14 -6.35
CA ALA A 285 -19.75 0.29 -6.37
C ALA A 285 -21.23 0.60 -6.66
N ILE A 286 -22.06 -0.41 -6.96
CA ILE A 286 -23.47 -0.22 -7.31
C ILE A 286 -24.22 0.33 -6.09
N GLY A 287 -24.93 1.45 -6.29
CA GLY A 287 -25.71 2.12 -5.23
C GLY A 287 -24.91 3.01 -4.28
N GLU A 288 -23.58 2.94 -4.31
CA GLU A 288 -22.70 3.70 -3.41
C GLU A 288 -22.48 5.13 -3.93
N LYS A 289 -22.86 6.15 -3.15
CA LYS A 289 -22.71 7.58 -3.51
C LYS A 289 -21.59 8.30 -2.77
N ASP A 290 -20.97 7.65 -1.79
CA ASP A 290 -19.90 8.24 -1.00
C ASP A 290 -18.70 8.68 -1.86
N SER A 291 -18.11 9.83 -1.50
CA SER A 291 -17.00 10.46 -2.23
C SER A 291 -15.80 9.53 -2.36
N HIS A 292 -15.49 8.74 -1.33
CA HIS A 292 -14.39 7.78 -1.39
C HIS A 292 -14.67 6.64 -2.37
N PHE A 293 -15.90 6.14 -2.44
CA PHE A 293 -16.30 5.15 -3.45
C PHE A 293 -16.24 5.72 -4.86
N GLN A 294 -16.72 6.95 -5.05
CA GLN A 294 -16.69 7.61 -6.36
C GLN A 294 -15.26 7.84 -6.84
N LYS A 295 -14.33 8.18 -5.95
CA LYS A 295 -12.89 8.25 -6.29
C LYS A 295 -12.36 6.92 -6.80
N VAL A 296 -12.62 5.81 -6.11
CA VAL A 296 -12.16 4.48 -6.55
C VAL A 296 -12.86 4.07 -7.86
N ARG A 297 -14.14 4.40 -8.02
CA ARG A 297 -14.89 4.18 -9.27
C ARG A 297 -14.29 4.94 -10.45
N CYS A 298 -13.83 6.17 -10.22
CA CYS A 298 -13.11 6.94 -11.24
C CYS A 298 -11.83 6.21 -11.68
N GLU A 299 -11.02 5.73 -10.73
CA GLU A 299 -9.81 4.97 -11.05
C GLU A 299 -10.12 3.66 -11.81
N VAL A 300 -11.19 2.96 -11.44
CA VAL A 300 -11.66 1.75 -12.16
C VAL A 300 -12.06 2.11 -13.59
N ASN A 301 -12.80 3.20 -13.81
CA ASN A 301 -13.20 3.64 -15.14
C ASN A 301 -12.00 4.02 -16.03
N ILE A 302 -10.98 4.68 -15.47
CA ILE A 302 -9.73 4.97 -16.19
C ILE A 302 -9.06 3.65 -16.64
N CYS A 303 -8.92 2.69 -15.73
CA CYS A 303 -8.29 1.40 -16.06
C CYS A 303 -9.11 0.60 -17.10
N LYS A 304 -10.44 0.63 -17.02
CA LYS A 304 -11.32 0.03 -18.03
C LYS A 304 -11.16 0.72 -19.39
N GLY A 305 -11.03 2.05 -19.40
CA GLY A 305 -10.77 2.84 -20.60
C GLY A 305 -9.50 2.38 -21.31
N ILE A 306 -8.39 2.26 -20.57
CA ILE A 306 -7.11 1.77 -21.08
C ILE A 306 -7.24 0.32 -21.59
N CYS A 307 -7.89 -0.57 -20.83
CA CYS A 307 -8.08 -1.96 -21.27
C CYS A 307 -8.88 -2.05 -22.57
N TYR A 308 -9.99 -1.30 -22.69
CA TYR A 308 -10.77 -1.26 -23.92
C TYR A 308 -9.98 -0.72 -25.11
N GLU A 309 -9.18 0.33 -24.90
CA GLU A 309 -8.32 0.87 -25.95
C GLU A 309 -7.29 -0.16 -26.44
N SER A 310 -6.60 -0.83 -25.50
CA SER A 310 -5.61 -1.86 -25.82
C SER A 310 -6.21 -3.09 -26.48
N LEU A 311 -7.50 -3.37 -26.25
CA LEU A 311 -8.25 -4.44 -26.90
C LEU A 311 -8.89 -4.02 -28.24
N GLY A 312 -8.73 -2.76 -28.67
CA GLY A 312 -9.24 -2.25 -29.94
C GLY A 312 -10.65 -1.64 -29.89
N TYR A 313 -11.30 -1.63 -28.72
CA TYR A 313 -12.66 -1.11 -28.53
C TYR A 313 -12.65 0.39 -28.20
N THR A 314 -12.29 1.23 -29.18
CA THR A 314 -12.07 2.68 -29.01
C THR A 314 -13.31 3.45 -28.55
N THR A 315 -14.50 3.08 -29.01
CA THR A 315 -15.77 3.70 -28.61
C THR A 315 -16.06 3.48 -27.12
N TYR A 316 -15.94 2.24 -26.65
CA TYR A 316 -16.09 1.89 -25.23
C TYR A 316 -15.01 2.50 -24.35
N ALA A 317 -13.76 2.58 -24.86
CA ALA A 317 -12.67 3.26 -24.16
C ALA A 317 -13.01 4.72 -23.90
N MET A 318 -13.45 5.45 -24.93
CA MET A 318 -13.86 6.85 -24.83
C MET A 318 -15.06 7.04 -23.89
N ALA A 319 -16.05 6.16 -23.94
CA ALA A 319 -17.20 6.23 -23.04
C ALA A 319 -16.78 6.12 -21.56
N LYS A 320 -15.92 5.15 -21.22
CA LYS A 320 -15.43 4.97 -19.84
C LYS A 320 -14.52 6.10 -19.39
N LEU A 321 -13.66 6.63 -20.26
CA LEU A 321 -12.82 7.79 -19.94
C LEU A 321 -13.63 9.07 -19.73
N LYS A 322 -14.70 9.30 -20.52
CA LYS A 322 -15.64 10.41 -20.29
C LYS A 322 -16.35 10.30 -18.94
N LEU A 323 -16.79 9.10 -18.55
CA LEU A 323 -17.38 8.88 -17.23
C LEU A 323 -16.38 9.17 -16.10
N ALA A 324 -15.12 8.73 -16.24
CA ALA A 324 -14.06 9.08 -15.29
C ALA A 324 -13.84 10.59 -15.20
N LEU A 325 -13.79 11.29 -16.34
CA LEU A 325 -13.63 12.73 -16.42
C LEU A 325 -14.75 13.48 -15.69
N LEU A 326 -16.02 13.08 -15.89
CA LEU A 326 -17.17 13.69 -15.22
C LEU A 326 -17.08 13.54 -13.69
N VAL A 327 -16.76 12.33 -13.21
CA VAL A 327 -16.60 12.07 -11.77
C VAL A 327 -15.42 12.86 -11.20
N ALA A 328 -14.29 12.90 -11.91
CA ALA A 328 -13.11 13.64 -11.49
C ALA A 328 -13.39 15.15 -11.37
N ARG A 329 -14.13 15.73 -12.32
CA ARG A 329 -14.58 17.13 -12.24
C ARG A 329 -15.53 17.37 -11.08
N SER A 330 -16.54 16.52 -10.89
CA SER A 330 -17.53 16.70 -9.82
C SER A 330 -16.91 16.66 -8.41
N LEU A 331 -15.78 15.96 -8.25
CA LEU A 331 -15.09 15.79 -6.97
C LEU A 331 -13.78 16.58 -6.88
N ASN A 332 -13.48 17.43 -7.87
CA ASN A 332 -12.22 18.18 -7.97
C ASN A 332 -10.96 17.30 -7.82
N LEU A 333 -10.95 16.12 -8.45
CA LEU A 333 -9.85 15.16 -8.42
C LEU A 333 -8.86 15.43 -9.57
N ASN A 334 -8.09 16.51 -9.49
CA ASN A 334 -7.24 17.02 -10.58
C ASN A 334 -6.27 15.96 -11.14
N LYS A 335 -5.64 15.16 -10.29
CA LYS A 335 -4.75 14.07 -10.74
C LYS A 335 -5.47 13.04 -11.63
N LEU A 336 -6.67 12.60 -11.24
CA LEU A 336 -7.46 11.64 -12.01
C LEU A 336 -8.06 12.27 -13.27
N LEU A 337 -8.41 13.56 -13.19
CA LEU A 337 -8.83 14.37 -14.33
C LEU A 337 -7.73 14.41 -15.39
N GLY A 338 -6.50 14.79 -14.99
CA GLY A 338 -5.34 14.83 -15.87
C GLY A 338 -5.03 13.46 -16.48
N GLN A 339 -5.11 12.38 -15.69
CA GLN A 339 -4.91 11.01 -16.19
C GLN A 339 -5.96 10.62 -17.23
N SER A 340 -7.24 10.94 -17.00
CA SER A 340 -8.32 10.65 -17.94
C SER A 340 -8.12 11.38 -19.27
N LEU A 341 -7.80 12.68 -19.21
CA LEU A 341 -7.54 13.52 -20.38
C LEU A 341 -6.30 13.05 -21.16
N LEU A 342 -5.24 12.64 -20.47
CA LEU A 342 -4.04 12.10 -21.09
C LEU A 342 -4.34 10.84 -21.92
N GLN A 343 -5.16 9.92 -21.41
CA GLN A 343 -5.55 8.72 -22.18
C GLN A 343 -6.49 9.07 -23.33
N MET A 344 -7.44 10.00 -23.15
CA MET A 344 -8.29 10.49 -24.24
C MET A 344 -7.45 11.14 -25.36
N ALA A 345 -6.44 11.92 -25.01
CA ALA A 345 -5.53 12.52 -25.97
C ALA A 345 -4.79 11.47 -26.82
N LYS A 346 -4.31 10.38 -26.21
CA LYS A 346 -3.68 9.26 -26.96
C LYS A 346 -4.62 8.66 -28.00
N ILE A 347 -5.90 8.49 -27.66
CA ILE A 347 -6.91 8.00 -28.60
C ILE A 347 -7.13 9.00 -29.73
N PHE A 348 -7.29 10.29 -29.42
CA PHE A 348 -7.46 11.34 -30.42
C PHE A 348 -6.26 11.49 -31.36
N MET A 349 -5.05 11.26 -30.87
CA MET A 349 -3.83 11.33 -31.68
C MET A 349 -3.71 10.22 -32.73
N ARG A 350 -4.58 9.19 -32.72
CA ARG A 350 -4.62 8.19 -33.80
C ARG A 350 -5.31 8.68 -35.07
N ASP A 351 -6.11 9.74 -34.95
CA ASP A 351 -6.91 10.27 -36.05
C ASP A 351 -6.52 11.74 -36.32
N SER A 352 -5.99 11.98 -37.52
CA SER A 352 -5.54 13.31 -37.95
C SER A 352 -6.63 14.38 -37.87
N GLN A 353 -7.91 14.01 -38.02
CA GLN A 353 -9.03 14.95 -37.92
C GLN A 353 -9.26 15.42 -36.48
N LYS A 354 -8.82 14.63 -35.49
CA LYS A 354 -9.03 14.86 -34.05
C LYS A 354 -7.82 15.45 -33.34
N TYR A 355 -6.77 15.86 -34.06
CA TYR A 355 -5.59 16.47 -33.46
C TYR A 355 -5.92 17.73 -32.64
N HIS A 356 -6.89 18.54 -33.04
CA HIS A 356 -7.32 19.69 -32.23
C HIS A 356 -7.89 19.27 -30.86
N LEU A 357 -8.64 18.18 -30.79
CA LEU A 357 -9.17 17.62 -29.53
C LEU A 357 -8.05 17.08 -28.65
N ALA A 358 -7.05 16.42 -29.25
CA ALA A 358 -5.86 15.97 -28.52
C ALA A 358 -5.10 17.15 -27.90
N GLU A 359 -4.95 18.26 -28.62
CA GLU A 359 -4.23 19.44 -28.14
C GLU A 359 -4.94 20.05 -26.92
N ASN A 360 -6.26 20.20 -27.01
CA ASN A 360 -7.08 20.72 -25.92
C ASN A 360 -7.03 19.82 -24.69
N ALA A 361 -7.16 18.49 -24.89
CA ALA A 361 -7.06 17.52 -23.80
C ALA A 361 -5.69 17.54 -23.12
N LEU A 362 -4.59 17.68 -23.87
CA LEU A 362 -3.24 17.77 -23.31
C LEU A 362 -2.98 19.08 -22.55
N LYS A 363 -3.51 20.21 -23.04
CA LYS A 363 -3.44 21.50 -22.32
C LYS A 363 -4.18 21.44 -20.99
N GLU A 364 -5.40 20.91 -21.01
CA GLU A 364 -6.19 20.75 -19.79
C GLU A 364 -5.51 19.75 -18.83
N ALA A 365 -4.99 18.62 -19.33
CA ALA A 365 -4.23 17.67 -18.53
C ALA A 365 -2.98 18.32 -17.89
N GLN A 366 -2.26 19.16 -18.65
CA GLN A 366 -1.10 19.90 -18.14
C GLN A 366 -1.51 20.79 -16.96
N SER A 367 -2.56 21.60 -17.13
CA SER A 367 -3.06 22.48 -16.06
C SER A 367 -3.47 21.70 -14.81
N ALA A 368 -4.09 20.53 -14.99
CA ALA A 368 -4.52 19.68 -13.88
C ALA A 368 -3.34 19.07 -13.10
N PHE A 369 -2.27 18.66 -13.78
CA PHE A 369 -1.07 18.16 -13.10
C PHE A 369 -0.19 19.26 -12.51
N ASP A 370 -0.18 20.46 -13.11
CA ASP A 370 0.51 21.64 -12.56
C ASP A 370 -0.12 22.05 -11.21
N LEU A 371 -1.45 21.94 -11.05
CA LEU A 371 -2.14 22.22 -9.79
C LEU A 371 -1.80 21.24 -8.65
N GLU A 372 -1.37 20.01 -8.98
CA GLU A 372 -1.07 18.94 -8.01
C GLU A 372 0.45 18.72 -7.80
N ASP A 373 1.30 19.53 -8.42
CA ASP A 373 2.76 19.38 -8.45
C ASP A 373 3.23 17.95 -8.86
N ASP A 374 2.50 17.33 -9.78
CA ASP A 374 2.78 15.96 -10.25
C ASP A 374 3.83 15.97 -11.37
N LEU A 375 5.11 16.13 -10.98
CA LEU A 375 6.25 16.27 -11.88
C LEU A 375 6.41 15.11 -12.87
N GLU A 376 6.06 13.88 -12.46
CA GLU A 376 6.15 12.70 -13.33
C GLU A 376 5.14 12.76 -14.47
N ASN A 377 3.87 12.99 -14.14
CA ASN A 377 2.81 13.08 -15.15
C ASN A 377 2.96 14.33 -16.02
N LEU A 378 3.49 15.43 -15.49
CA LEU A 378 3.83 16.61 -16.28
C LEU A 378 4.88 16.33 -17.35
N ARG A 379 5.91 15.53 -17.04
CA ARG A 379 6.88 15.08 -18.04
C ARG A 379 6.21 14.26 -19.13
N CYS A 380 5.33 13.32 -18.75
CA CYS A 380 4.55 12.53 -19.71
C CYS A 380 3.71 13.41 -20.64
N VAL A 381 2.98 14.41 -20.10
CA VAL A 381 2.20 15.34 -20.93
C VAL A 381 3.10 16.13 -21.88
N LYS A 382 4.25 16.65 -21.42
CA LYS A 382 5.21 17.37 -22.28
C LYS A 382 5.70 16.49 -23.43
N TYR A 383 6.02 15.22 -23.17
CA TYR A 383 6.38 14.27 -24.22
C TYR A 383 5.23 14.02 -25.21
N MET A 384 4.01 13.86 -24.71
CA MET A 384 2.83 13.66 -25.57
C MET A 384 2.52 14.89 -26.44
N VAL A 385 2.65 16.10 -25.91
CA VAL A 385 2.51 17.35 -26.68
C VAL A 385 3.57 17.41 -27.79
N ALA A 386 4.83 17.08 -27.48
CA ALA A 386 5.89 17.04 -28.47
C ALA A 386 5.61 15.98 -29.57
N LEU A 387 5.13 14.80 -29.18
CA LEU A 387 4.77 13.73 -30.10
C LEU A 387 3.61 14.14 -31.02
N GLN A 388 2.57 14.76 -30.47
CA GLN A 388 1.46 15.27 -31.25
C GLN A 388 1.91 16.32 -32.27
N GLN A 389 2.77 17.25 -31.85
CA GLN A 389 3.34 18.26 -32.74
C GLN A 389 4.20 17.63 -33.84
N ALA A 390 4.89 16.52 -33.55
CA ALA A 390 5.62 15.76 -34.55
C ALA A 390 4.66 15.12 -35.58
N TYR A 391 3.60 14.44 -35.14
CA TYR A 391 2.60 13.85 -36.05
C TYR A 391 1.89 14.88 -36.92
N ARG A 392 1.53 16.04 -36.35
CA ARG A 392 0.90 17.12 -37.10
C ARG A 392 1.80 17.69 -38.21
N ASN A 393 3.10 17.77 -37.95
CA ASN A 393 4.07 18.37 -38.87
C ASN A 393 4.81 17.36 -39.73
N GLU A 394 4.52 16.05 -39.60
CA GLU A 394 5.24 14.98 -40.30
C GLU A 394 5.27 15.19 -41.81
N LYS A 395 4.12 15.47 -42.44
CA LYS A 395 4.03 15.73 -43.87
C LYS A 395 4.90 16.92 -44.29
N THR A 396 4.86 18.00 -43.51
CA THR A 396 5.69 19.19 -43.73
C THR A 396 7.18 18.87 -43.58
N PHE A 397 7.57 18.06 -42.59
CA PHE A 397 8.95 17.62 -42.42
C PHE A 397 9.42 16.73 -43.58
N VAL A 398 8.61 15.77 -44.01
CA VAL A 398 8.91 14.90 -45.15
C VAL A 398 9.03 15.69 -46.45
N GLN A 399 8.14 16.67 -46.66
CA GLN A 399 8.20 17.57 -47.81
C GLN A 399 9.48 18.43 -47.78
N MET A 400 9.81 19.04 -46.64
CA MET A 400 11.06 19.78 -46.46
C MET A 400 12.32 18.93 -46.73
N ILE A 401 12.29 17.64 -46.37
CA ILE A 401 13.38 16.70 -46.64
C ILE A 401 13.48 16.38 -48.14
N LYS A 402 12.35 16.16 -48.82
CA LYS A 402 12.31 15.87 -50.26
C LYS A 402 12.71 17.08 -51.11
N ASP A 403 12.32 18.28 -50.69
CA ASP A 403 12.59 19.54 -51.39
C ASP A 403 14.02 20.06 -51.14
N ALA A 404 14.79 19.43 -50.23
CA ALA A 404 16.19 19.75 -49.99
C ALA A 404 17.08 19.22 -51.13
N GLN A 405 16.99 19.85 -52.30
CA GLN A 405 17.75 19.49 -53.52
C GLN A 405 19.26 19.80 -53.44
N PHE A 406 19.79 20.36 -52.33
CA PHE A 406 21.22 20.62 -52.16
C PHE A 406 21.82 19.95 -50.91
N LYS A 407 22.98 19.32 -51.14
CA LYS A 407 23.65 18.24 -50.40
C LYS A 407 24.11 18.61 -48.96
N TYR A 408 24.10 17.59 -48.09
CA TYR A 408 24.85 17.45 -46.81
C TYR A 408 24.39 18.22 -45.54
N CYS A 409 23.88 19.45 -45.65
CA CYS A 409 23.65 20.28 -44.45
C CYS A 409 22.37 19.92 -43.66
N ASP A 410 21.31 19.50 -44.34
CA ASP A 410 20.02 19.21 -43.67
C ASP A 410 19.99 17.81 -43.03
N LEU A 411 20.68 16.83 -43.59
CA LEU A 411 20.79 15.48 -43.02
C LEU A 411 21.62 15.47 -41.73
N TYR A 412 22.66 16.30 -41.64
CA TYR A 412 23.43 16.53 -40.42
C TYR A 412 22.59 17.18 -39.32
N LYS A 413 21.75 18.17 -39.66
CA LYS A 413 20.83 18.82 -38.72
C LYS A 413 19.70 17.89 -38.27
N LEU A 414 19.18 17.05 -39.16
CA LEU A 414 18.24 15.98 -38.85
C LEU A 414 18.85 14.91 -37.94
N ARG A 415 20.12 14.53 -38.15
CA ARG A 415 20.84 13.64 -37.22
C ARG A 415 21.04 14.30 -35.86
N LYS A 416 21.35 15.59 -35.79
CA LYS A 416 21.41 16.35 -34.51
C LYS A 416 20.04 16.46 -33.84
N TRP A 417 18.95 16.55 -34.58
CA TRP A 417 17.61 16.45 -34.00
C TRP A 417 17.32 15.03 -33.48
N LYS A 418 17.58 14.00 -34.30
CA LYS A 418 17.37 12.58 -33.95
C LYS A 418 18.20 12.12 -32.73
N TYR A 419 19.45 12.55 -32.64
CA TYR A 419 20.39 12.08 -31.60
C TYR A 419 20.64 13.09 -30.47
N GLN A 420 20.30 14.37 -30.65
CA GLN A 420 20.59 15.43 -29.67
C GLN A 420 19.39 16.35 -29.40
N LEU A 421 18.21 16.06 -29.97
CA LEU A 421 16.97 16.86 -29.82
C LEU A 421 17.11 18.35 -30.17
N LYS A 422 18.15 18.73 -30.94
CA LYS A 422 18.36 20.12 -31.35
C LYS A 422 17.38 20.49 -32.48
N PRO A 423 16.61 21.59 -32.36
CA PRO A 423 15.61 21.97 -33.36
C PRO A 423 16.28 22.35 -34.67
N PHE A 424 16.08 21.55 -35.73
CA PHE A 424 16.71 21.78 -37.03
C PHE A 424 16.08 22.96 -37.80
N TRP A 425 14.89 23.40 -37.39
CA TRP A 425 14.13 24.51 -37.99
C TRP A 425 14.54 25.90 -37.49
N LYS A 426 15.38 26.02 -36.45
CA LYS A 426 15.78 27.33 -35.90
C LYS A 426 16.70 28.15 -36.82
N SER A 427 17.21 27.59 -37.91
CA SER A 427 18.14 28.29 -38.83
C SER A 427 17.58 28.61 -40.21
N ARG A 428 16.25 28.68 -40.38
CA ARG A 428 15.63 29.39 -41.52
C ARG A 428 14.78 30.53 -40.96
N PRO A 429 14.61 31.66 -41.67
CA PRO A 429 13.80 32.77 -41.16
C PRO A 429 12.31 32.36 -41.15
N VAL A 430 11.87 31.70 -40.08
CA VAL A 430 10.47 31.36 -39.78
C VAL A 430 9.75 32.62 -39.27
N MET A 431 9.76 33.70 -40.05
CA MET A 431 9.07 34.95 -39.71
C MET A 431 7.89 35.28 -40.63
N SER A 432 7.63 34.49 -41.68
CA SER A 432 6.48 34.71 -42.58
C SER A 432 5.32 33.70 -42.42
N LEU A 433 5.52 32.53 -41.79
CA LEU A 433 4.48 31.49 -41.70
C LEU A 433 3.69 31.46 -40.38
N ILE A 434 4.17 32.13 -39.33
CA ILE A 434 3.48 32.14 -38.01
C ILE A 434 2.55 33.35 -37.86
N LYS A 435 2.64 34.37 -38.73
CA LYS A 435 1.78 35.56 -38.67
C LYS A 435 0.35 35.36 -39.20
N SER A 436 0.02 34.23 -39.83
CA SER A 436 -1.32 33.99 -40.38
C SER A 436 -2.28 33.17 -39.49
N TYR A 437 -1.89 32.80 -38.27
CA TYR A 437 -2.76 32.05 -37.33
C TYR A 437 -2.99 32.77 -36.00
N LYS A 438 -3.22 34.08 -36.05
CA LYS A 438 -3.79 34.84 -34.92
C LYS A 438 -5.11 35.51 -35.33
N SER A 439 -6.17 34.70 -35.40
CA SER A 439 -7.55 35.10 -35.13
C SER A 439 -8.47 33.91 -35.38
N PHE A 440 -8.92 33.22 -34.32
CA PHE A 440 -10.30 32.74 -34.18
C PHE A 440 -10.45 32.21 -32.76
N SER A 441 -10.79 33.13 -31.86
CA SER A 441 -11.46 32.82 -30.60
C SER A 441 -12.95 32.75 -30.89
N ALA A 442 -13.53 31.56 -30.80
CA ALA A 442 -14.95 31.29 -30.56
C ALA A 442 -14.97 29.85 -30.00
N LEU A 443 -15.25 29.53 -28.73
CA LEU A 443 -16.19 30.13 -27.77
C LEU A 443 -17.56 30.39 -28.39
N SER A 444 -18.11 29.35 -29.02
CA SER A 444 -19.54 28.99 -29.02
C SER A 444 -19.68 27.72 -29.86
N VAL A 445 -20.71 26.92 -29.59
CA VAL A 445 -21.03 25.63 -30.25
C VAL A 445 -20.27 24.41 -29.71
N VAL A 446 -20.55 24.01 -28.48
CA VAL A 446 -20.95 22.63 -28.14
C VAL A 446 -21.79 22.69 -26.85
N THR A 447 -23.03 23.14 -26.98
CA THR A 447 -24.14 22.71 -26.13
C THR A 447 -25.16 22.14 -27.11
N THR A 448 -25.73 20.97 -26.81
CA THR A 448 -26.53 20.07 -27.68
C THR A 448 -25.63 19.24 -28.60
N GLU A 449 -25.53 17.91 -28.52
CA GLU A 449 -26.60 16.90 -28.38
C GLU A 449 -26.10 15.64 -27.63
N LEU A 450 -26.97 15.07 -26.81
CA LEU A 450 -26.83 13.74 -26.22
C LEU A 450 -27.54 12.73 -27.13
N PRO A 451 -26.94 11.56 -27.43
CA PRO A 451 -27.72 10.38 -27.76
C PRO A 451 -28.15 9.69 -26.46
N SER A 452 -29.45 9.46 -26.37
CA SER A 452 -30.15 8.72 -25.33
C SER A 452 -29.65 7.28 -25.16
N GLU A 453 -29.87 6.80 -23.95
CA GLU A 453 -29.67 5.47 -23.38
C GLU A 453 -29.70 4.31 -24.39
N VAL A 454 -28.58 3.58 -24.51
CA VAL A 454 -28.59 2.19 -24.99
C VAL A 454 -28.45 1.31 -23.77
N SER A 455 -29.57 0.70 -23.38
CA SER A 455 -29.66 -0.31 -22.33
C SER A 455 -28.88 -1.56 -22.76
N GLU A 456 -27.88 -1.96 -21.98
CA GLU A 456 -27.27 -3.28 -22.08
C GLU A 456 -28.14 -4.26 -21.28
N GLY A 457 -28.99 -5.02 -21.97
CA GLY A 457 -29.59 -6.24 -21.41
C GLY A 457 -30.88 -6.71 -22.08
N SER A 458 -30.78 -7.73 -22.94
CA SER A 458 -31.51 -9.02 -22.82
C SER A 458 -31.30 -9.87 -24.08
N GLU A 459 -30.86 -11.10 -23.86
CA GLU A 459 -31.03 -12.20 -24.81
C GLU A 459 -32.43 -12.82 -24.60
N GLN A 460 -32.93 -13.44 -25.69
CA GLN A 460 -33.92 -14.53 -25.82
C GLN A 460 -35.34 -14.25 -26.35
N GLU A 461 -35.55 -14.85 -27.54
CA GLU A 461 -36.61 -15.80 -27.94
C GLU A 461 -37.95 -15.33 -28.55
N SER A 462 -38.01 -15.57 -29.88
CA SER A 462 -39.11 -16.16 -30.70
C SER A 462 -40.49 -15.52 -30.76
N ILE A 463 -41.00 -15.29 -31.99
CA ILE A 463 -42.10 -16.06 -32.62
C ILE A 463 -42.32 -15.57 -34.07
N VAL A 464 -42.70 -16.55 -34.89
CA VAL A 464 -43.00 -16.60 -36.34
C VAL A 464 -44.21 -15.73 -36.72
N GLU A 465 -44.18 -15.09 -37.91
CA GLU A 465 -45.28 -15.12 -38.88
C GLU A 465 -44.91 -14.53 -40.27
N ASP A 466 -45.49 -15.17 -41.28
CA ASP A 466 -45.21 -15.15 -42.72
C ASP A 466 -45.54 -13.85 -43.47
N SER A 467 -44.81 -13.61 -44.57
CA SER A 467 -45.39 -13.23 -45.89
C SER A 467 -44.34 -13.23 -47.01
N SER A 468 -44.34 -14.34 -47.79
CA SER A 468 -44.44 -14.42 -49.28
C SER A 468 -44.35 -13.08 -50.07
N LEU A 469 -43.67 -12.87 -51.20
CA LEU A 469 -43.20 -13.62 -52.39
C LEU A 469 -42.25 -12.63 -53.14
N SER A 470 -41.15 -12.96 -53.83
CA SER A 470 -41.02 -13.63 -55.14
C SER A 470 -39.56 -13.46 -55.60
N GLU A 471 -38.79 -14.54 -55.77
CA GLU A 471 -38.40 -15.19 -57.04
C GLU A 471 -37.41 -14.45 -57.97
N SER A 472 -36.16 -14.96 -58.03
CA SER A 472 -35.44 -15.41 -59.24
C SER A 472 -33.99 -15.76 -58.84
N GLN A 473 -33.69 -17.01 -58.51
CA GLN A 473 -33.24 -18.12 -59.38
C GLN A 473 -31.83 -17.99 -59.97
N GLY A 474 -31.01 -19.01 -59.62
CA GLY A 474 -29.76 -19.43 -60.29
C GLY A 474 -28.56 -19.40 -59.33
N GLY A 475 -28.02 -20.49 -58.78
CA GLY A 475 -28.15 -21.91 -59.08
C GLY A 475 -26.75 -22.55 -59.10
N SER A 476 -26.61 -23.64 -58.35
CA SER A 476 -25.47 -24.58 -58.25
C SER A 476 -24.34 -24.20 -57.30
N SER A 477 -23.78 -25.08 -56.48
CA SER A 477 -24.10 -26.47 -56.09
C SER A 477 -23.11 -26.82 -54.97
N ASP A 478 -23.62 -27.47 -53.93
CA ASP A 478 -22.87 -28.08 -52.83
C ASP A 478 -21.72 -28.98 -53.33
N THR A 479 -20.67 -29.13 -52.53
CA THR A 479 -20.44 -30.36 -51.74
C THR A 479 -19.07 -30.37 -51.03
N LEU A 480 -19.09 -31.02 -49.86
CA LEU A 480 -18.00 -31.68 -49.14
C LEU A 480 -17.20 -30.89 -48.09
N ASP A 481 -17.84 -30.78 -46.93
CA ASP A 481 -17.35 -31.39 -45.68
C ASP A 481 -16.17 -32.37 -45.85
N CYS A 482 -15.12 -32.15 -45.05
CA CYS A 482 -14.34 -33.16 -44.30
C CYS A 482 -12.87 -32.74 -44.12
N LEU A 483 -12.37 -33.04 -42.90
CA LEU A 483 -10.99 -32.97 -42.38
C LEU A 483 -10.61 -31.62 -41.72
N LEU A 484 -10.63 -31.39 -40.40
CA LEU A 484 -10.51 -32.21 -39.18
C LEU A 484 -9.44 -33.31 -39.19
N LYS A 485 -8.41 -33.07 -38.36
CA LYS A 485 -7.30 -33.90 -37.82
C LYS A 485 -5.97 -33.21 -38.16
N GLU A 486 -5.19 -32.68 -37.22
CA GLU A 486 -4.85 -33.13 -35.85
C GLU A 486 -4.87 -32.01 -34.80
#